data_AF-A0A645BPH4-F1
#
_entry.id   AF-A0A645BPH4-F1
#
_cell.length_a   1.000
_cell.length_b   1.000
_cell.length_c   1.000
_cell.angle_alpha   90.00
_cell.angle_beta   90.00
_cell.angle_gamma   90.00
#
_symmetry.space_group_name_H-M   'P 1'
#
loop_
_entity.id
_entity.type
_entity.pdbx_description
1 polymer ?
#
loop_
_entity_poly.entity_id
_entity_poly.type
_entity_poly.pdbx_seq_one_letter_code
_entity_poly.pdbx_strand_id
1 'polypeptide(L)'
;MALYATDHGDFYPYSGGSGFSYWPNFLGHYTKTSYFPMVSVNGGSTTQYGAKVISCPSAATPVIDDEYGSRAYGMVAFSAYGASAGARRWTTNNNHLLFGDPWVSAPGLNSPGDYIKSTKMKQMSEFILFADSSFAITHATYAGQDRCYFFLHADWASSSYGLSLRHSGRANMAFYDGHAASRNQAGVKGGVMKVLYGISAEGLFREF
;
A
#
# COMPACT_ATOMS: atom_id res chain seq x y z
N MET A 1 -17.07 20.12 19.38
CA MET A 1 -15.70 20.40 18.91
C MET A 1 -14.92 19.11 19.06
N ALA A 2 -14.56 18.43 17.96
CA ALA A 2 -13.82 17.19 18.04
C ALA A 2 -12.35 17.51 18.35
N LEU A 3 -11.83 16.98 19.46
CA LEU A 3 -10.41 17.07 19.78
C LEU A 3 -9.66 16.05 18.90
N TYR A 4 -8.76 16.55 18.06
CA TYR A 4 -7.73 15.75 17.41
C TYR A 4 -6.65 15.38 18.44
N ALA A 5 -6.01 14.22 18.27
CA ALA A 5 -4.99 13.69 19.18
C ALA A 5 -3.89 14.72 19.48
N THR A 6 -3.63 14.96 20.77
CA THR A 6 -2.67 15.98 21.28
C THR A 6 -1.41 15.35 21.85
N ASP A 7 -1.31 14.03 21.87
CA ASP A 7 -0.08 13.33 22.16
C ASP A 7 0.75 13.28 20.87
N HIS A 8 1.93 13.88 20.89
CA HIS A 8 2.89 13.82 19.78
C HIS A 8 3.42 12.40 19.49
N GLY A 9 2.68 11.35 19.87
CA GLY A 9 2.83 10.00 19.35
C GLY A 9 2.23 9.94 17.95
N ASP A 10 2.95 10.53 16.98
CA ASP A 10 2.52 10.58 15.58
C ASP A 10 2.06 9.20 15.10
N PHE A 11 0.95 9.14 14.35
CA PHE A 11 0.58 7.95 13.60
C PHE A 11 1.63 7.73 12.51
N TYR A 12 2.42 6.67 12.65
CA TYR A 12 3.38 6.24 11.64
C TYR A 12 2.79 5.08 10.84
N PRO A 13 2.38 5.28 9.58
CA PRO A 13 2.18 4.18 8.67
C PRO A 13 3.47 3.37 8.57
N TYR A 14 3.38 2.11 8.97
CA TYR A 14 4.49 1.17 8.97
C TYR A 14 4.40 0.27 7.75
N SER A 15 5.38 0.40 6.88
CA SER A 15 5.78 -0.64 5.96
C SER A 15 7.03 -1.25 6.57
N GLY A 16 6.95 -2.40 7.24
CA GLY A 16 8.14 -3.16 7.66
C GLY A 16 7.86 -4.66 7.82
N GLY A 17 8.90 -5.48 7.78
CA GLY A 17 8.77 -6.93 8.00
C GLY A 17 8.52 -7.18 9.48
N SER A 18 7.38 -7.78 9.82
CA SER A 18 7.04 -8.12 11.21
C SER A 18 7.54 -9.51 11.64
N GLY A 19 8.57 -10.05 10.96
CA GLY A 19 8.90 -11.48 11.02
C GLY A 19 7.94 -12.38 10.22
N PHE A 20 6.99 -11.76 9.51
CA PHE A 20 6.06 -12.39 8.58
C PHE A 20 6.03 -11.57 7.29
N SER A 21 6.09 -12.22 6.13
CA SER A 21 6.43 -11.61 4.83
C SER A 21 5.37 -10.69 4.20
N TYR A 22 4.37 -10.20 4.94
CA TYR A 22 3.26 -9.42 4.36
C TYR A 22 2.97 -8.11 5.11
N TRP A 23 3.14 -7.02 4.36
CA TRP A 23 3.01 -5.60 4.69
C TRP A 23 1.61 -5.14 4.27
N PRO A 24 1.13 -3.90 4.45
CA PRO A 24 1.14 -3.02 5.61
C PRO A 24 0.04 -3.44 6.59
N ASN A 25 0.37 -3.35 7.87
CA ASN A 25 -0.61 -3.57 8.91
C ASN A 25 -1.25 -2.21 9.23
N PHE A 26 -2.58 -2.11 9.06
CA PHE A 26 -3.42 -1.10 9.72
C PHE A 26 -3.31 -1.12 11.26
N LEU A 27 -2.51 -2.05 11.77
CA LEU A 27 -2.25 -2.26 13.17
C LEU A 27 -0.88 -1.66 13.40
N GLY A 28 -0.88 -0.47 14.01
CA GLY A 28 0.32 0.23 14.40
C GLY A 28 1.34 -0.69 15.07
N HIS A 29 2.60 -0.26 15.04
CA HIS A 29 3.64 -0.90 15.83
C HIS A 29 3.19 -0.98 17.30
N TYR A 30 3.45 -2.11 17.95
CA TYR A 30 3.05 -2.46 19.31
C TYR A 30 3.06 -1.27 20.29
N THR A 31 1.90 -0.67 20.55
CA THR A 31 1.62 0.16 21.74
C THR A 31 0.73 -0.64 22.70
N LYS A 32 1.29 -1.75 23.17
CA LYS A 32 0.99 -2.46 24.42
C LYS A 32 -0.35 -3.16 24.70
N THR A 33 -1.51 -2.97 24.04
CA THR A 33 -2.72 -3.65 24.61
C THR A 33 -3.82 -4.26 23.74
N SER A 34 -3.92 -4.13 22.41
CA SER A 34 -4.87 -4.99 21.63
C SER A 34 -4.62 -4.93 20.12
N TYR A 35 -4.62 -6.09 19.46
CA TYR A 35 -4.76 -6.21 17.99
C TYR A 35 -6.23 -6.51 17.63
N PHE A 36 -6.63 -6.27 16.38
CA PHE A 36 -7.82 -6.95 15.83
C PHE A 36 -7.60 -8.47 15.92
N PRO A 37 -8.63 -9.27 16.28
CA PRO A 37 -8.50 -10.72 16.32
C PRO A 37 -8.13 -11.24 14.92
N MET A 38 -6.93 -11.80 14.79
CA MET A 38 -6.47 -12.44 13.57
C MET A 38 -6.70 -13.94 13.66
N VAL A 39 -7.24 -14.53 12.60
CA VAL A 39 -7.34 -15.97 12.40
C VAL A 39 -6.01 -16.46 11.86
N SER A 40 -5.35 -17.38 12.57
CA SER A 40 -4.16 -18.03 12.06
C SER A 40 -4.54 -19.13 11.07
N VAL A 41 -3.85 -19.17 9.93
CA VAL A 41 -3.97 -20.20 8.90
C VAL A 41 -2.58 -20.72 8.62
N ASN A 42 -2.39 -22.03 8.60
CA ASN A 42 -1.14 -22.63 8.17
C ASN A 42 -1.21 -22.82 6.65
N GLY A 43 -0.31 -22.17 5.92
CA GLY A 43 -0.12 -22.34 4.48
C GLY A 43 1.33 -22.71 4.23
N GLY A 44 1.56 -23.90 3.65
CA GLY A 44 2.92 -24.44 3.48
C GLY A 44 3.67 -24.63 4.81
N SER A 45 4.87 -24.07 4.89
CA SER A 45 5.74 -24.03 6.08
C SER A 45 5.54 -22.79 6.95
N THR A 46 4.61 -21.90 6.58
CA THR A 46 4.43 -20.59 7.20
C THR A 46 3.10 -20.50 7.94
N THR A 47 3.13 -20.08 9.21
CA THR A 47 1.91 -19.65 9.92
C THR A 47 1.57 -18.23 9.50
N GLN A 48 0.40 -18.10 8.89
CA GLN A 48 -0.10 -16.86 8.31
C GLN A 48 -1.28 -16.36 9.14
N TYR A 49 -1.56 -15.07 9.07
CA TYR A 49 -2.65 -14.46 9.81
C TYR A 49 -3.61 -13.82 8.81
N GLY A 50 -4.92 -13.94 9.01
CA GLY A 50 -5.94 -13.32 8.19
C GLY A 50 -7.09 -12.79 9.05
N ALA A 51 -7.87 -11.85 8.54
CA ALA A 51 -9.14 -11.48 9.15
C ALA A 51 -10.17 -11.32 8.04
N LYS A 52 -11.44 -11.62 8.31
CA LYS A 52 -12.52 -11.39 7.33
C LYS A 52 -12.67 -9.90 6.95
N VAL A 53 -12.16 -9.01 7.80
CA VAL A 53 -12.30 -7.55 7.71
C VAL A 53 -11.27 -6.88 6.81
N ILE A 54 -10.25 -7.62 6.34
CA ILE A 54 -9.08 -7.04 5.63
C ILE A 54 -8.96 -7.50 4.17
N SER A 55 -10.04 -8.03 3.59
CA SER A 55 -10.13 -8.42 2.17
C SER A 55 -11.28 -7.70 1.48
N CYS A 56 -11.09 -7.31 0.22
CA CYS A 56 -12.11 -6.67 -0.58
C CYS A 56 -13.14 -7.73 -1.01
N PRO A 57 -14.46 -7.50 -0.86
CA PRO A 57 -15.48 -8.47 -1.31
C PRO A 57 -15.43 -8.78 -2.82
N SER A 58 -14.84 -7.89 -3.61
CA SER A 58 -14.63 -8.06 -5.05
C SER A 58 -13.27 -8.69 -5.41
N ALA A 59 -12.42 -8.99 -4.42
CA ALA A 59 -11.17 -9.70 -4.66
C ALA A 59 -11.42 -11.20 -4.87
N ALA A 60 -10.56 -11.84 -5.67
CA ALA A 60 -10.53 -13.29 -5.72
C ALA A 60 -10.14 -13.88 -4.35
N THR A 61 -10.64 -15.08 -4.06
CA THR A 61 -10.23 -15.80 -2.85
C THR A 61 -8.72 -15.98 -2.83
N PRO A 62 -8.05 -15.66 -1.72
CA PRO A 62 -6.60 -15.75 -1.67
C PRO A 62 -6.14 -17.22 -1.74
N VAL A 63 -5.07 -17.49 -2.49
CA VAL A 63 -4.49 -18.83 -2.58
C VAL A 63 -3.76 -19.14 -1.28
N ILE A 64 -4.11 -20.24 -0.63
CA ILE A 64 -3.49 -20.69 0.62
C ILE A 64 -2.16 -21.37 0.29
N ASP A 65 -1.07 -20.63 0.40
CA ASP A 65 0.31 -21.10 0.20
C ASP A 65 1.25 -20.44 1.23
N ASP A 66 2.57 -20.51 1.01
CA ASP A 66 3.57 -19.77 1.79
C ASP A 66 3.53 -18.24 1.53
N GLU A 67 2.67 -17.79 0.61
CA GLU A 67 2.48 -16.40 0.22
C GLU A 67 1.14 -15.74 0.60
N TYR A 68 0.37 -16.37 1.49
CA TYR A 68 -0.97 -15.93 1.93
C TYR A 68 -1.00 -14.57 2.68
N GLY A 69 -0.89 -13.48 1.92
CA GLY A 69 -0.79 -12.11 2.43
C GLY A 69 -1.69 -11.10 1.75
N SER A 70 -2.71 -11.55 1.00
CA SER A 70 -3.58 -10.63 0.28
C SER A 70 -4.35 -9.74 1.26
N ARG A 71 -4.25 -8.43 1.10
CA ARG A 71 -4.97 -7.42 1.89
C ARG A 71 -5.60 -6.39 0.97
N ALA A 72 -6.85 -6.06 1.25
CA ALA A 72 -7.47 -4.88 0.66
C ALA A 72 -6.65 -3.64 1.01
N TYR A 73 -6.64 -2.68 0.09
CA TYR A 73 -6.04 -1.37 0.31
C TYR A 73 -4.53 -1.40 0.56
N GLY A 74 -3.75 -1.53 -0.51
CA GLY A 74 -2.31 -1.50 -0.41
C GLY A 74 -1.73 -0.10 -0.24
N MET A 75 -0.50 -0.03 0.25
CA MET A 75 0.29 1.21 0.32
C MET A 75 1.23 1.35 -0.88
N VAL A 76 1.73 2.56 -1.12
CA VAL A 76 2.82 2.78 -2.08
C VAL A 76 4.03 1.92 -1.67
N ALA A 77 4.54 1.13 -2.61
CA ALA A 77 5.60 0.15 -2.37
C ALA A 77 6.87 0.80 -1.81
N PHE A 78 7.16 0.56 -0.53
CA PHE A 78 8.27 1.24 0.10
C PHE A 78 9.60 0.95 -0.58
N SER A 79 9.92 -0.32 -0.88
CA SER A 79 11.20 -0.73 -1.49
C SER A 79 11.58 0.09 -2.74
N ALA A 80 10.60 0.49 -3.55
CA ALA A 80 10.81 1.33 -4.72
C ALA A 80 10.90 2.84 -4.42
N TYR A 81 10.38 3.30 -3.28
CA TYR A 81 10.16 4.73 -3.01
C TYR A 81 10.82 5.30 -1.72
N GLY A 82 11.10 4.54 -0.65
CA GLY A 82 11.54 5.09 0.66
C GLY A 82 12.97 4.98 1.28
N ALA A 83 14.07 4.60 0.61
CA ALA A 83 15.40 4.38 1.26
C ALA A 83 16.05 5.70 1.60
N SER A 84 15.74 6.71 0.78
CA SER A 84 16.26 8.06 0.83
C SER A 84 15.82 8.78 -0.43
N ALA A 85 15.73 10.11 -0.36
CA ALA A 85 15.54 10.96 -1.52
C ALA A 85 16.61 10.76 -2.62
N GLY A 86 17.83 10.31 -2.30
CA GLY A 86 18.91 10.19 -3.29
C GLY A 86 18.88 8.91 -4.11
N ALA A 87 18.31 7.82 -3.60
CA ALA A 87 18.56 6.48 -4.11
C ALA A 87 17.37 5.81 -4.84
N ARG A 88 16.20 6.47 -4.95
CA ARG A 88 14.95 5.81 -5.35
C ARG A 88 14.11 6.58 -6.38
N ARG A 89 13.15 5.87 -6.99
CA ARG A 89 12.20 6.38 -8.01
C ARG A 89 11.35 7.56 -7.55
N TRP A 90 11.32 7.81 -6.25
CA TRP A 90 10.71 8.98 -5.66
C TRP A 90 11.29 10.26 -6.26
N THR A 91 12.59 10.28 -6.55
CA THR A 91 13.27 11.42 -7.16
C THR A 91 13.18 11.41 -8.67
N THR A 92 13.25 10.23 -9.31
CA THR A 92 13.05 10.09 -10.77
C THR A 92 11.73 10.69 -11.25
N ASN A 93 10.67 10.58 -10.45
CA ASN A 93 9.34 11.10 -10.80
C ASN A 93 9.05 12.47 -10.17
N ASN A 94 10.07 13.16 -9.64
CA ASN A 94 9.94 14.47 -8.98
C ASN A 94 8.94 14.50 -7.80
N ASN A 95 8.57 13.34 -7.25
CA ASN A 95 7.67 13.27 -6.10
C ASN A 95 8.29 13.99 -4.88
N HIS A 96 9.62 14.02 -4.76
CA HIS A 96 10.31 14.77 -3.71
C HIS A 96 10.05 16.30 -3.75
N LEU A 97 9.79 16.88 -4.93
CA LEU A 97 9.47 18.30 -5.08
C LEU A 97 8.05 18.59 -4.60
N LEU A 98 7.09 17.73 -4.95
CA LEU A 98 5.66 17.88 -4.66
C LEU A 98 5.32 17.47 -3.22
N PHE A 99 5.85 16.33 -2.77
CA PHE A 99 5.44 15.68 -1.53
C PHE A 99 6.49 15.76 -0.42
N GLY A 100 7.70 16.23 -0.70
CA GLY A 100 8.83 16.14 0.24
C GLY A 100 9.45 14.75 0.26
N ASP A 101 10.26 14.45 1.28
CA ASP A 101 10.91 13.15 1.47
C ASP A 101 10.39 12.48 2.74
N PRO A 102 9.17 11.95 2.74
CA PRO A 102 8.53 11.55 3.98
C PRO A 102 9.04 10.23 4.52
N TRP A 103 9.90 9.54 3.79
CA TRP A 103 10.38 8.22 4.14
C TRP A 103 11.47 8.29 5.21
N VAL A 104 11.37 7.41 6.20
CA VAL A 104 12.32 7.27 7.29
C VAL A 104 12.54 5.78 7.55
N SER A 105 13.77 5.32 7.37
CA SER A 105 14.19 3.99 7.84
C SER A 105 14.58 4.08 9.31
N ALA A 106 14.00 3.25 10.17
CA ALA A 106 14.39 3.20 11.57
C ALA A 106 15.74 2.49 11.72
N PRO A 107 16.75 3.10 12.37
CA PRO A 107 17.97 2.40 12.73
C PRO A 107 17.70 1.39 13.86
N GLY A 108 18.29 0.20 13.79
CA GLY A 108 18.43 -0.70 14.95
C GLY A 108 17.47 -1.88 15.07
N LEU A 109 16.67 -2.18 14.05
CA LEU A 109 15.99 -3.48 13.94
C LEU A 109 16.73 -4.33 12.91
N ASN A 110 16.95 -5.62 13.19
CA ASN A 110 17.61 -6.58 12.28
C ASN A 110 16.89 -6.77 10.93
N SER A 111 15.82 -6.01 10.69
CA SER A 111 15.20 -5.71 9.41
C SER A 111 14.84 -4.21 9.43
N PRO A 112 15.35 -3.36 8.51
CA PRO A 112 15.02 -1.94 8.51
C PRO A 112 13.52 -1.77 8.30
N GLY A 113 12.85 -1.29 9.34
CA GLY A 113 11.46 -0.87 9.29
C GLY A 113 11.37 0.50 8.65
N ASP A 114 10.39 0.70 7.81
CA ASP A 114 10.36 1.77 6.84
C ASP A 114 9.04 2.55 7.00
N TYR A 115 9.14 3.81 7.42
CA TYR A 115 8.04 4.61 7.95
C TYR A 115 7.78 5.86 7.10
N ILE A 116 6.56 6.38 7.19
CA ILE A 116 6.20 7.70 6.67
C ILE A 116 6.16 8.69 7.84
N LYS A 117 6.97 9.76 7.77
CA LYS A 117 7.03 10.84 8.74
C LYS A 117 6.32 12.07 8.20
N SER A 118 5.19 12.41 8.83
CA SER A 118 4.33 13.55 8.50
C SER A 118 5.09 14.87 8.41
N THR A 119 6.03 15.13 9.32
CA THR A 119 6.80 16.40 9.36
C THR A 119 7.77 16.57 8.19
N LYS A 120 7.99 15.55 7.37
CA LYS A 120 8.77 15.61 6.13
C LYS A 120 7.89 15.68 4.87
N MET A 121 6.56 15.85 5.01
CA MET A 121 5.60 15.95 3.91
C MET A 121 5.24 17.39 3.56
N LYS A 122 4.95 17.65 2.28
CA LYS A 122 4.48 18.96 1.78
C LYS A 122 3.01 18.99 1.33
N GLN A 123 2.47 17.88 0.82
CA GLN A 123 1.12 17.79 0.26
C GLN A 123 0.40 16.52 0.73
N MET A 124 -0.01 16.49 1.99
CA MET A 124 -0.66 15.32 2.60
C MET A 124 -2.00 14.96 1.94
N SER A 125 -2.76 15.96 1.50
CA SER A 125 -4.06 15.75 0.85
C SER A 125 -3.95 15.01 -0.48
N GLU A 126 -2.86 15.14 -1.22
CA GLU A 126 -2.70 14.40 -2.47
C GLU A 126 -1.79 13.18 -2.34
N PHE A 127 -1.26 12.93 -1.14
CA PHE A 127 -0.44 11.76 -0.88
C PHE A 127 -1.34 10.55 -0.66
N ILE A 128 -1.30 9.61 -1.62
CA ILE A 128 -2.06 8.37 -1.54
C ILE A 128 -1.45 7.51 -0.43
N LEU A 129 -2.19 7.36 0.66
CA LEU A 129 -1.79 6.51 1.78
C LEU A 129 -2.18 5.07 1.49
N PHE A 130 -3.43 4.83 1.11
CA PHE A 130 -3.93 3.52 0.71
C PHE A 130 -4.73 3.59 -0.59
N ALA A 131 -4.71 2.52 -1.38
CA ALA A 131 -5.58 2.37 -2.53
C ALA A 131 -5.89 0.90 -2.78
N ASP A 132 -7.03 0.62 -3.42
CA ASP A 132 -7.29 -0.72 -3.94
C ASP A 132 -6.12 -1.20 -4.78
N SER A 133 -5.64 -2.41 -4.50
CA SER A 133 -4.53 -3.01 -5.23
C SER A 133 -4.68 -4.51 -5.32
N SER A 134 -4.42 -5.06 -6.49
CA SER A 134 -4.53 -6.49 -6.77
C SER A 134 -3.35 -6.96 -7.59
N PHE A 135 -3.26 -8.27 -7.74
CA PHE A 135 -2.64 -8.88 -8.89
C PHE A 135 -3.51 -8.74 -10.14
N ALA A 136 -2.87 -8.72 -11.30
CA ALA A 136 -3.51 -8.69 -12.61
C ALA A 136 -4.33 -9.96 -12.83
N ILE A 137 -5.41 -9.87 -13.61
CA ILE A 137 -6.25 -11.02 -13.96
C ILE A 137 -5.48 -12.11 -14.75
N THR A 138 -4.37 -11.75 -15.39
CA THR A 138 -3.50 -12.65 -16.15
C THR A 138 -2.41 -13.31 -15.29
N HIS A 139 -2.39 -13.05 -13.97
CA HIS A 139 -1.40 -13.65 -13.08
C HIS A 139 -1.63 -15.16 -12.97
N ALA A 140 -0.58 -15.98 -13.18
CA ALA A 140 -0.71 -17.43 -13.19
C ALA A 140 -1.32 -18.02 -11.89
N THR A 141 -0.83 -17.56 -10.73
CA THR A 141 -1.28 -18.07 -9.41
C THR A 141 -2.30 -17.16 -8.71
N TYR A 142 -2.07 -15.85 -8.70
CA TYR A 142 -2.79 -14.91 -7.82
C TYR A 142 -3.82 -14.04 -8.53
N ALA A 143 -4.32 -14.44 -9.69
CA ALA A 143 -5.22 -13.62 -10.52
C ALA A 143 -6.35 -12.95 -9.71
N GLY A 144 -6.42 -11.62 -9.75
CA GLY A 144 -7.47 -10.84 -9.09
C GLY A 144 -7.44 -10.83 -7.56
N GLN A 145 -6.44 -11.46 -6.93
CA GLN A 145 -6.29 -11.42 -5.47
C GLN A 145 -5.80 -10.05 -5.03
N ASP A 146 -6.16 -9.70 -3.80
CA ASP A 146 -5.68 -8.50 -3.14
C ASP A 146 -4.15 -8.47 -3.05
N ARG A 147 -3.56 -7.29 -3.25
CA ARG A 147 -2.15 -7.03 -3.00
C ARG A 147 -2.03 -5.90 -2.02
N CYS A 148 -1.13 -6.04 -1.08
CA CYS A 148 -0.98 -5.10 0.01
C CYS A 148 -0.08 -3.90 -0.32
N TYR A 149 0.45 -3.82 -1.54
CA TYR A 149 1.15 -2.63 -2.00
C TYR A 149 1.00 -2.47 -3.52
N PHE A 150 1.32 -1.27 -4.00
CA PHE A 150 1.31 -0.96 -5.42
C PHE A 150 2.43 0.01 -5.79
N PHE A 151 2.79 0.03 -7.08
CA PHE A 151 3.72 1.02 -7.63
C PHE A 151 2.96 2.15 -8.30
N LEU A 152 3.53 3.35 -8.26
CA LEU A 152 2.96 4.52 -8.93
C LEU A 152 3.31 4.53 -10.43
N HIS A 153 4.58 4.25 -10.77
CA HIS A 153 5.12 4.65 -12.08
C HIS A 153 6.06 3.65 -12.76
N ALA A 154 7.02 3.04 -12.06
CA ALA A 154 8.29 2.68 -12.72
C ALA A 154 8.69 1.20 -12.67
N ASP A 155 7.83 0.28 -12.22
CA ASP A 155 8.14 -1.17 -12.17
C ASP A 155 7.14 -2.10 -12.83
N TRP A 156 6.13 -1.56 -13.51
CA TRP A 156 5.07 -2.41 -14.04
C TRP A 156 5.30 -2.95 -15.45
N ALA A 157 6.51 -2.83 -16.00
CA ALA A 157 6.82 -3.54 -17.24
C ALA A 157 6.81 -5.07 -16.99
N SER A 158 7.27 -5.51 -15.82
CA SER A 158 7.36 -6.93 -15.40
C SER A 158 6.54 -7.28 -14.16
N SER A 159 6.02 -6.30 -13.40
CA SER A 159 5.14 -6.59 -12.26
C SER A 159 3.81 -7.18 -12.72
N SER A 160 3.25 -8.05 -11.90
CA SER A 160 1.94 -8.67 -12.10
C SER A 160 0.89 -8.12 -11.13
N TYR A 161 1.13 -6.95 -10.51
CA TYR A 161 0.25 -6.31 -9.53
C TYR A 161 0.39 -4.78 -9.46
N GLY A 162 -0.64 -4.13 -8.90
CA GLY A 162 -0.63 -2.71 -8.47
C GLY A 162 -2.04 -2.14 -8.27
N LEU A 163 -2.24 -0.84 -8.47
CA LEU A 163 -3.52 -0.17 -8.19
C LEU A 163 -4.65 -0.75 -9.04
N SER A 164 -5.81 -0.99 -8.42
CA SER A 164 -6.90 -1.78 -8.98
C SER A 164 -8.19 -0.98 -9.09
N LEU A 165 -8.73 -0.86 -10.31
CA LEU A 165 -9.99 -0.18 -10.63
C LEU A 165 -11.20 -1.12 -10.51
N ARG A 166 -11.16 -2.08 -9.59
CA ARG A 166 -12.13 -3.17 -9.48
C ARG A 166 -13.54 -2.76 -9.09
N HIS A 167 -13.74 -1.54 -8.56
CA HIS A 167 -15.05 -1.06 -8.13
C HIS A 167 -15.67 -0.21 -9.23
N SER A 168 -16.29 -0.88 -10.21
CA SER A 168 -16.96 -0.23 -11.35
C SER A 168 -16.03 0.71 -12.12
N GLY A 169 -14.79 0.26 -12.39
CA GLY A 169 -13.77 1.05 -13.10
C GLY A 169 -13.12 2.12 -12.22
N ARG A 170 -13.21 2.00 -10.90
CA ARG A 170 -12.66 2.95 -9.92
C ARG A 170 -11.87 2.22 -8.84
N ALA A 171 -10.84 2.90 -8.34
CA ALA A 171 -10.13 2.55 -7.12
C ALA A 171 -10.63 3.45 -5.98
N ASN A 172 -10.98 2.84 -4.85
CA ASN A 172 -11.11 3.50 -3.58
C ASN A 172 -9.71 3.80 -3.03
N MET A 173 -9.54 5.01 -2.52
CA MET A 173 -8.27 5.56 -2.10
C MET A 173 -8.46 6.33 -0.79
N ALA A 174 -7.49 6.20 0.10
CA ALA A 174 -7.37 7.02 1.30
C ALA A 174 -6.09 7.84 1.20
N PHE A 175 -6.18 9.12 1.53
CA PHE A 175 -5.08 10.06 1.49
C PHE A 175 -4.53 10.30 2.89
N TYR A 176 -3.32 10.85 2.97
CA TYR A 176 -2.61 10.98 4.24
C TYR A 176 -3.30 11.94 5.22
N ASP A 177 -4.05 12.92 4.73
CA ASP A 177 -4.87 13.82 5.56
C ASP A 177 -6.17 13.17 6.09
N GLY A 178 -6.41 11.90 5.76
CA GLY A 178 -7.56 11.12 6.22
C GLY A 178 -8.79 11.19 5.32
N HIS A 179 -8.77 11.97 4.24
CA HIS A 179 -9.90 11.94 3.31
C HIS A 179 -9.87 10.69 2.42
N ALA A 180 -11.04 10.29 1.93
CA ALA A 180 -11.18 9.20 1.00
C ALA A 180 -11.75 9.71 -0.33
N ALA A 181 -11.31 9.12 -1.42
CA ALA A 181 -11.89 9.35 -2.74
C ALA A 181 -11.98 8.05 -3.52
N SER A 182 -12.90 8.02 -4.48
CA SER A 182 -12.95 6.97 -5.49
C SER A 182 -12.51 7.61 -6.81
N ARG A 183 -11.48 7.09 -7.48
CA ARG A 183 -10.95 7.65 -8.74
C ARG A 183 -10.96 6.57 -9.83
N ASN A 184 -11.41 6.93 -11.04
CA ASN A 184 -11.26 6.09 -12.23
C ASN A 184 -9.86 6.26 -12.84
N GLN A 185 -9.58 5.57 -13.95
CA GLN A 185 -8.29 5.66 -14.65
C GLN A 185 -7.84 7.10 -14.93
N ALA A 186 -8.74 7.93 -15.48
CA ALA A 186 -8.44 9.35 -15.75
C ALA A 186 -8.12 10.13 -14.46
N GLY A 187 -8.85 9.87 -13.37
CA GLY A 187 -8.65 10.52 -12.09
C GLY A 187 -7.34 10.13 -11.38
N VAL A 188 -6.93 8.85 -11.45
CA VAL A 188 -5.65 8.42 -10.87
C VAL A 188 -4.45 8.90 -11.70
N LYS A 189 -4.62 9.03 -13.03
CA LYS A 189 -3.61 9.58 -13.93
C LYS A 189 -3.45 11.09 -13.80
N GLY A 190 -4.58 11.80 -13.68
CA GLY A 190 -4.62 13.27 -13.58
C GLY A 190 -4.34 13.81 -12.18
N GLY A 191 -4.32 12.94 -11.16
CA GLY A 191 -4.00 13.32 -9.78
C GLY A 191 -2.58 13.85 -9.61
N VAL A 192 -2.33 14.58 -8.52
CA VAL A 192 -0.99 15.12 -8.24
C VAL A 192 0.01 14.00 -7.95
N MET A 193 -0.39 13.00 -7.16
CA MET A 193 0.32 11.72 -7.08
C MET A 193 -0.16 10.82 -8.20
N LYS A 194 0.50 10.92 -9.35
CA LYS A 194 0.12 10.19 -10.56
C LYS A 194 0.27 8.68 -10.36
N VAL A 195 -0.65 7.92 -10.92
CA VAL A 195 -0.54 6.47 -11.08
C VAL A 195 -0.64 6.17 -12.57
N LEU A 196 0.47 5.74 -13.16
CA LEU A 196 0.60 5.55 -14.62
C LEU A 196 0.24 4.14 -15.07
N TYR A 197 0.32 3.18 -14.14
CA TYR A 197 0.07 1.77 -14.39
C TYR A 197 -0.92 1.26 -13.35
N GLY A 198 -1.85 0.40 -13.78
CA GLY A 198 -2.88 -0.17 -12.92
C GLY A 198 -3.58 -1.39 -13.54
N ILE A 199 -4.57 -1.90 -12.83
CA ILE A 199 -5.41 -3.03 -13.21
C ILE A 199 -6.84 -2.52 -13.39
N SER A 200 -7.43 -2.79 -14.54
CA SER A 200 -8.85 -2.65 -14.82
C SER A 200 -9.50 -4.03 -15.01
N ALA A 201 -10.80 -4.04 -15.28
CA ALA A 201 -11.52 -5.28 -15.60
C ALA A 201 -11.03 -5.93 -16.90
N GLU A 202 -10.49 -5.12 -17.82
CA GLU A 202 -9.98 -5.53 -19.13
C GLU A 202 -8.51 -5.98 -19.07
N GLY A 203 -7.85 -5.85 -17.91
CA GLY A 203 -6.46 -6.24 -17.71
C GLY A 203 -5.59 -5.10 -17.20
N LEU A 204 -4.35 -5.01 -17.69
CA LEU A 204 -3.43 -3.94 -17.30
C LEU A 204 -3.74 -2.68 -18.11
N PHE A 205 -3.95 -1.55 -17.45
CA PHE A 205 -3.85 -0.26 -18.13
C PHE A 205 -2.42 0.27 -18.02
N ARG A 206 -1.90 0.74 -19.16
CA ARG A 206 -0.56 1.30 -19.33
C ARG A 206 -0.68 2.51 -20.24
N GLU A 207 0.08 3.56 -19.97
CA GLU A 207 0.36 4.57 -21.00
C GLU A 207 1.85 4.90 -21.04
N PHE A 208 2.36 4.99 -22.27
CA PHE A 208 3.70 5.45 -22.63
C PHE A 208 3.84 6.95 -22.43
#